data_AF-A0A6N6JLW5-F1
#
_entry.id   AF-A0A6N6JLW5-F1
#
_cell.length_a   1.000
_cell.length_b   1.000
_cell.length_c   1.000
_cell.angle_alpha   90.00
_cell.angle_beta   90.00
_cell.angle_gamma   90.00
#
_symmetry.space_group_name_H-M   'P 1'
#
loop_
_entity.id
_entity.type
_entity.pdbx_description
1 polymer ?
#
loop_
_entity_poly.entity_id
_entity_poly.type
_entity_poly.pdbx_seq_one_letter_code
_entity_poly.pdbx_strand_id
1 'polypeptide(L)'
;MLELNAGGDVTNPGDLIKDSTEATFMQDVIEASQEVPVIVDFWAPWCGPCKTLGPALEAAVTAAGGKVKMVKVDVDQNQQIAAQLRIQSIPTVYAFYQGQPVDAFQGALPASEIKAFIDKLITAAGGEGGDGLQDAIDAAEAMLAEGAVTDAAQTFAAVLGEDPSNAAAYSGLIRAHLALGEVDQAQALLDNAPEDIATSPEIEAVRAQIELARQAENAGPVADLTAKVDGAPDDHQARFDLATALHANGDTQAAVDQLLELFRRDRDWNDGAAKAQLFTIFEALKAEDPIALNGRRKLSSMIFA
;
A
#
# COMPACT_ATOMS: atom_id res chain seq x y z
N MET A 1 18.14 -0.04 -39.87
CA MET A 1 18.72 -0.68 -38.68
C MET A 1 18.96 0.44 -37.69
N LEU A 2 17.91 0.84 -36.97
CA LEU A 2 17.98 1.82 -35.89
C LEU A 2 17.85 1.01 -34.60
N GLU A 3 18.93 0.93 -33.84
CA GLU A 3 18.93 0.39 -32.49
C GLU A 3 18.40 1.48 -31.56
N LEU A 4 17.25 1.23 -30.95
CA LEU A 4 16.69 2.04 -29.86
C LEU A 4 17.33 1.57 -28.56
N ASN A 5 18.22 2.41 -28.04
CA ASN A 5 18.85 2.26 -26.74
C ASN A 5 17.82 2.60 -25.65
N ALA A 6 17.23 1.58 -25.02
CA ALA A 6 16.41 1.70 -23.82
C ALA A 6 17.28 1.34 -22.62
N GLY A 7 18.03 2.32 -22.12
CA GLY A 7 18.65 2.26 -20.80
C GLY A 7 17.74 2.97 -19.82
N GLY A 8 16.89 2.23 -19.12
CA GLY A 8 16.32 2.69 -17.85
C GLY A 8 17.48 2.77 -16.87
N ASP A 9 17.84 3.98 -16.46
CA ASP A 9 18.96 4.22 -15.56
C ASP A 9 18.54 3.75 -14.18
N VAL A 10 18.97 2.54 -13.81
CA VAL A 10 18.81 2.00 -12.47
C VAL A 10 19.74 2.82 -11.58
N THR A 11 19.25 3.91 -11.00
CA THR A 11 20.08 4.79 -10.16
C THR A 11 20.57 3.99 -8.96
N ASN A 12 21.87 3.70 -8.89
CA ASN A 12 22.44 3.01 -7.76
C ASN A 12 22.29 3.89 -6.50
N PRO A 13 22.11 3.32 -5.30
CA PRO A 13 22.11 4.09 -4.05
C PRO A 13 23.36 4.96 -3.87
N GLY A 14 24.50 4.52 -4.42
CA GLY A 14 25.76 5.27 -4.44
C GLY A 14 25.77 6.53 -5.33
N ASP A 15 24.81 6.66 -6.25
CA ASP A 15 24.64 7.86 -7.08
C ASP A 15 23.78 8.93 -6.39
N LEU A 16 22.96 8.51 -5.41
CA LEU A 16 22.05 9.38 -4.67
C LEU A 16 22.69 10.01 -3.45
N ILE A 17 23.62 9.31 -2.80
CA ILE A 17 24.25 9.71 -1.54
C ILE A 17 25.77 9.61 -1.69
N LYS A 18 26.48 10.71 -1.45
CA LYS A 18 27.95 10.72 -1.48
C LYS A 18 28.57 11.64 -0.44
N ASP A 19 29.81 11.37 -0.07
CA ASP A 19 30.64 12.32 0.67
C ASP A 19 31.23 13.36 -0.30
N SER A 20 31.33 14.61 0.13
CA SER A 20 31.93 15.70 -0.64
C SER A 20 33.04 16.40 0.16
N THR A 21 33.87 17.13 -0.57
CA THR A 21 35.04 17.85 -0.03
C THR A 21 35.04 19.30 -0.47
N GLU A 22 35.91 20.12 0.12
CA GLU A 22 36.18 21.49 -0.35
C GLU A 22 36.45 21.59 -1.86
N ALA A 23 37.13 20.60 -2.43
CA ALA A 23 37.47 20.59 -3.84
C ALA A 23 36.29 20.24 -4.76
N THR A 24 35.33 19.44 -4.28
CA THR A 24 34.25 18.87 -5.11
C THR A 24 32.88 19.46 -4.83
N PHE A 25 32.71 20.24 -3.75
CA PHE A 25 31.43 20.83 -3.35
C PHE A 25 30.74 21.64 -4.46
N MET A 26 31.52 22.38 -5.27
CA MET A 26 31.00 23.15 -6.40
C MET A 26 30.23 22.26 -7.37
N GLN A 27 30.82 21.14 -7.77
CA GLN A 27 30.23 20.17 -8.67
C GLN A 27 29.13 19.35 -7.97
N ASP A 28 29.42 18.86 -6.77
CA ASP A 28 28.60 17.91 -6.04
C ASP A 28 27.28 18.51 -5.54
N VAL A 29 27.29 19.80 -5.20
CA VAL A 29 26.15 20.49 -4.61
C VAL A 29 25.59 21.52 -5.56
N ILE A 30 26.39 22.51 -5.96
CA ILE A 30 25.83 23.69 -6.63
C ILE A 30 25.49 23.39 -8.09
N GLU A 31 26.40 22.76 -8.85
CA GLU A 31 26.11 22.36 -10.24
C GLU A 31 25.02 21.29 -10.28
N ALA A 32 25.13 20.25 -9.44
CA ALA A 32 24.09 19.22 -9.33
C ALA A 32 22.71 19.80 -8.96
N SER A 33 22.66 20.83 -8.11
CA SER A 33 21.41 21.48 -7.70
C SER A 33 20.68 22.24 -8.82
N GLN A 34 21.34 22.46 -9.97
CA GLN A 34 20.67 23.02 -11.16
C GLN A 34 19.69 22.02 -11.78
N GLU A 35 19.92 20.72 -11.58
CA GLU A 35 19.11 19.65 -12.17
C GLU A 35 18.13 19.07 -11.15
N VAL A 36 18.60 18.79 -9.92
CA VAL A 36 17.82 18.12 -8.88
C VAL A 36 18.15 18.71 -7.50
N PRO A 37 17.20 18.91 -6.57
CA PRO A 37 17.52 19.40 -5.24
C PRO A 37 18.60 18.56 -4.55
N VAL A 38 19.59 19.23 -3.95
CA VAL A 38 20.69 18.59 -3.23
C VAL A 38 20.61 18.96 -1.75
N ILE A 39 20.48 17.94 -0.91
CA ILE A 39 20.51 18.05 0.54
C ILE A 39 21.96 17.86 1.00
N VAL A 40 22.46 18.74 1.86
CA VAL A 40 23.81 18.69 2.42
C VAL A 40 23.72 18.47 3.92
N ASP A 41 24.22 17.33 4.39
CA ASP A 41 24.36 16.99 5.81
C ASP A 41 25.75 17.37 6.32
N PHE A 42 25.80 18.40 7.17
CA PHE A 42 27.01 18.84 7.86
C PHE A 42 27.14 18.08 9.18
N TRP A 43 28.13 17.20 9.26
CA TRP A 43 28.32 16.27 10.37
C TRP A 43 29.78 16.21 10.82
N ALA A 44 30.03 15.46 11.91
CA ALA A 44 31.37 15.06 12.34
C ALA A 44 31.33 13.73 13.11
N PRO A 45 32.42 12.94 13.17
CA PRO A 45 32.41 11.62 13.82
C PRO A 45 32.07 11.62 15.32
N TRP A 46 32.40 12.72 16.00
CA TRP A 46 32.14 12.93 17.43
C TRP A 46 30.71 13.43 17.71
N CYS A 47 29.95 13.80 16.69
CA CYS A 47 28.59 14.29 16.83
C CYS A 47 27.63 13.15 17.17
N GLY A 48 27.15 13.09 18.42
CA GLY A 48 26.17 12.11 18.86
C GLY A 48 24.87 12.13 18.06
N PRO A 49 24.16 13.28 17.95
CA PRO A 49 22.89 13.36 17.23
C PRO A 49 23.00 13.03 15.73
N CYS A 50 24.15 13.30 15.10
CA CYS A 50 24.40 12.99 13.70
C CYS A 50 24.29 11.47 13.41
N LYS A 51 24.62 10.61 14.39
CA LYS A 51 24.54 9.16 14.25
C LYS A 51 23.11 8.64 14.14
N THR A 52 22.13 9.43 14.57
CA THR A 52 20.70 9.12 14.40
C THR A 52 20.15 9.78 13.15
N LEU A 53 20.48 11.06 12.92
CA LEU A 53 19.96 11.81 11.78
C LEU A 53 20.46 11.27 10.44
N GLY A 54 21.77 10.99 10.32
CA GLY A 54 22.38 10.54 9.07
C GLY A 54 21.66 9.34 8.45
N PRO A 55 21.54 8.20 9.15
CA PRO A 55 20.82 7.03 8.62
C PRO A 55 19.35 7.30 8.28
N ALA A 56 18.65 8.14 9.05
CA ALA A 56 17.27 8.48 8.77
C ALA A 56 17.13 9.34 7.51
N LEU A 57 18.06 10.27 7.29
CA LEU A 57 18.11 11.11 6.09
C LEU A 57 18.49 10.31 4.84
N GLU A 58 19.49 9.42 4.96
CA GLU A 58 19.90 8.50 3.89
C GLU A 58 18.74 7.59 3.45
N ALA A 59 17.98 7.03 4.40
CA ALA A 59 16.81 6.21 4.11
C ALA A 59 15.72 7.00 3.38
N ALA A 60 15.44 8.22 3.83
CA ALA A 60 14.42 9.07 3.22
C ALA A 60 14.81 9.57 1.82
N VAL A 61 16.09 9.88 1.59
CA VAL A 61 16.61 10.25 0.26
C VAL A 61 16.56 9.05 -0.70
N THR A 62 16.89 7.86 -0.20
CA THR A 62 16.79 6.63 -1.00
C THR A 62 15.34 6.35 -1.40
N ALA A 63 14.40 6.50 -0.46
CA ALA A 63 12.96 6.36 -0.72
C ALA A 63 12.42 7.40 -1.71
N ALA A 64 13.06 8.56 -1.83
CA ALA A 64 12.70 9.58 -2.81
C ALA A 64 13.10 9.23 -4.26
N GLY A 65 13.80 8.11 -4.48
CA GLY A 65 13.99 7.54 -5.82
C GLY A 65 14.67 8.48 -6.82
N GLY A 66 15.63 9.30 -6.39
CA GLY A 66 16.35 10.25 -7.25
C GLY A 66 15.68 11.60 -7.46
N LYS A 67 14.50 11.86 -6.86
CA LYS A 67 13.88 13.19 -6.84
C LYS A 67 14.67 14.21 -6.02
N VAL A 68 15.55 13.75 -5.13
CA VAL A 68 16.56 14.53 -4.41
C VAL A 68 17.88 13.77 -4.36
N LYS A 69 19.00 14.48 -4.21
CA LYS A 69 20.31 13.90 -3.91
C LYS A 69 20.80 14.36 -2.54
N MET A 70 21.69 13.60 -1.93
CA MET A 70 22.31 13.91 -0.65
C MET A 70 23.83 13.93 -0.75
N VAL A 71 24.41 14.93 -0.10
CA VAL A 71 25.84 15.11 0.06
C VAL A 71 26.17 15.21 1.54
N LYS A 72 27.19 14.49 1.97
CA LYS A 72 27.69 14.50 3.36
C LYS A 72 28.99 15.29 3.42
N VAL A 73 29.08 16.22 4.35
CA VAL A 73 30.26 17.06 4.54
C VAL A 73 30.71 16.97 6.00
N ASP A 74 31.88 16.36 6.20
CA ASP A 74 32.58 16.38 7.50
C ASP A 74 33.14 17.80 7.74
N VAL A 75 32.62 18.49 8.76
CA VAL A 75 33.01 19.88 9.07
C VAL A 75 34.43 20.01 9.61
N ASP A 76 35.00 18.94 10.19
CA ASP A 76 36.38 18.97 10.69
C ASP A 76 37.40 18.96 9.54
N GLN A 77 37.05 18.27 8.45
CA GLN A 77 37.88 18.14 7.25
C GLN A 77 37.64 19.27 6.24
N ASN A 78 36.48 19.93 6.30
CA ASN A 78 36.03 20.93 5.32
C ASN A 78 35.67 22.28 5.98
N GLN A 79 36.61 22.80 6.77
CA GLN A 79 36.40 23.98 7.62
C GLN A 79 36.09 25.26 6.82
N GLN A 80 36.63 25.41 5.61
CA GLN A 80 36.37 26.59 4.79
C GLN A 80 34.92 26.64 4.33
N ILE A 81 34.36 25.51 3.88
CA ILE A 81 32.94 25.43 3.52
C ILE A 81 32.06 25.69 4.74
N ALA A 82 32.37 25.04 5.87
CA ALA A 82 31.62 25.23 7.10
C ALA A 82 31.59 26.71 7.52
N ALA A 83 32.72 27.42 7.41
CA ALA A 83 32.80 28.85 7.67
C ALA A 83 32.02 29.69 6.66
N GLN A 84 32.13 29.40 5.36
CA GLN A 84 31.43 30.13 4.29
C GLN A 84 29.91 30.03 4.42
N LEU A 85 29.40 28.83 4.72
CA LEU A 85 27.98 28.56 4.96
C LEU A 85 27.52 28.88 6.39
N ARG A 86 28.42 29.42 7.22
CA ARG A 86 28.16 29.84 8.60
C ARG A 86 27.55 28.74 9.46
N ILE A 87 28.09 27.52 9.35
CA ILE A 87 27.71 26.39 10.19
C ILE A 87 28.20 26.64 11.61
N GLN A 88 27.27 26.84 12.55
CA GLN A 88 27.55 27.16 13.96
C GLN A 88 27.37 25.95 14.89
N SER A 89 26.62 24.95 14.45
CA SER A 89 26.27 23.75 15.20
C SER A 89 26.09 22.58 14.23
N ILE A 90 26.26 21.36 14.75
CA ILE A 90 26.00 20.13 13.99
C ILE A 90 25.08 19.19 14.80
N PRO A 91 24.22 18.40 14.13
CA PRO A 91 24.01 18.38 12.68
C PRO A 91 23.30 19.65 12.20
N THR A 92 23.70 20.13 11.03
CA THR A 92 22.98 21.16 10.26
C THR A 92 22.75 20.59 8.87
N VAL A 93 21.53 20.72 8.35
CA VAL A 93 21.17 20.24 7.02
C VAL A 93 20.70 21.41 6.18
N TYR A 94 21.32 21.60 5.01
CA TYR A 94 20.93 22.62 4.04
C TYR A 94 20.37 21.94 2.80
N ALA A 95 19.39 22.55 2.15
CA ALA A 95 18.92 22.15 0.84
C ALA A 95 19.29 23.21 -0.19
N PHE A 96 19.85 22.76 -1.31
CA PHE A 96 20.23 23.58 -2.45
C PHE A 96 19.36 23.23 -3.65
N TYR A 97 18.89 24.26 -4.35
CA TYR A 97 18.22 24.12 -5.63
C TYR A 97 18.50 25.36 -6.48
N GLN A 98 18.70 25.18 -7.79
CA GLN A 98 19.12 26.22 -8.72
C GLN A 98 20.38 26.98 -8.27
N GLY A 99 21.30 26.27 -7.64
CA GLY A 99 22.58 26.80 -7.16
C GLY A 99 22.50 27.69 -5.92
N GLN A 100 21.35 27.73 -5.24
CA GLN A 100 21.14 28.56 -4.04
C GLN A 100 20.62 27.71 -2.87
N PRO A 101 20.91 28.07 -1.61
CA PRO A 101 20.27 27.45 -0.47
C PRO A 101 18.79 27.87 -0.41
N VAL A 102 17.89 26.90 -0.42
CA VAL A 102 16.43 27.12 -0.45
C VAL A 102 15.73 26.79 0.86
N ASP A 103 16.31 25.92 1.67
CA ASP A 103 15.79 25.58 3.01
C ASP A 103 16.92 25.04 3.91
N ALA A 104 16.70 25.04 5.22
CA ALA A 104 17.65 24.50 6.19
C ALA A 104 16.99 24.14 7.52
N PHE A 105 17.57 23.16 8.22
CA PHE A 105 17.25 22.89 9.62
C PHE A 105 18.51 22.55 10.43
N GLN A 106 18.38 22.63 11.75
CA GLN A 106 19.45 22.30 12.70
C GLN A 106 18.96 21.31 13.74
N GLY A 107 19.84 20.39 14.14
CA GLY A 107 19.54 19.32 15.08
C GLY A 107 18.93 18.08 14.42
N ALA A 108 18.71 17.04 15.22
CA ALA A 108 18.07 15.82 14.76
C ALA A 108 16.54 15.99 14.78
N LEU A 109 15.90 15.69 13.64
CA LEU A 109 14.45 15.71 13.48
C LEU A 109 13.87 14.29 13.48
N PRO A 110 12.58 14.11 13.85
CA PRO A 110 11.89 12.83 13.66
C PRO A 110 11.69 12.52 12.18
N ALA A 111 11.54 11.24 11.84
CA ALA A 111 11.42 10.76 10.46
C ALA A 111 10.28 11.44 9.67
N SER A 112 9.16 11.76 10.32
CA SER A 112 8.04 12.48 9.70
C SER A 112 8.40 13.90 9.26
N GLU A 113 9.23 14.61 10.04
CA GLU A 113 9.69 15.96 9.70
C GLU A 113 10.77 15.93 8.61
N ILE A 114 11.62 14.90 8.61
CA ILE A 114 12.59 14.66 7.52
C ILE A 114 11.84 14.42 6.21
N LYS A 115 10.80 13.57 6.23
CA LYS A 115 9.96 13.32 5.06
C LYS A 115 9.30 14.61 4.56
N ALA A 116 8.68 15.37 5.47
CA ALA A 116 8.03 16.64 5.12
C ALA A 116 9.02 17.66 4.51
N PHE A 117 10.25 17.70 5.02
CA PHE A 117 11.32 18.52 4.46
C PHE A 117 11.65 18.11 3.01
N ILE A 118 11.84 16.81 2.76
CA ILE A 118 12.13 16.29 1.41
C ILE A 118 10.94 16.52 0.45
N ASP A 119 9.71 16.22 0.87
CA ASP A 119 8.50 16.41 0.06
C ASP A 119 8.35 17.88 -0.38
N LYS A 120 8.64 18.82 0.54
CA LYS A 120 8.63 20.25 0.25
C LYS A 120 9.66 20.63 -0.82
N LEU A 121 10.87 20.05 -0.77
CA LEU A 121 11.91 20.31 -1.76
C LEU A 121 11.54 19.76 -3.13
N ILE A 122 11.00 18.56 -3.19
CA ILE A 122 10.50 17.94 -4.43
C ILE A 122 9.41 18.81 -5.05
N THR A 123 8.45 19.25 -4.23
CA THR A 123 7.36 20.13 -4.66
C THR A 123 7.90 21.47 -5.17
N ALA A 124 8.86 22.07 -4.46
CA ALA A 124 9.47 23.34 -4.87
C ALA A 124 10.26 23.24 -6.19
N ALA A 125 10.78 22.06 -6.51
CA ALA A 125 11.46 21.76 -7.77
C ALA A 125 10.52 21.42 -8.93
N GLY A 126 9.19 21.52 -8.72
CA GLY A 126 8.19 21.19 -9.73
C GLY A 126 7.94 19.69 -9.91
N GLY A 127 8.47 18.85 -9.02
CA GLY A 127 8.09 17.45 -8.90
C GLY A 127 6.86 17.29 -7.99
N GLU A 128 6.11 16.21 -8.15
CA GLU A 128 5.05 15.86 -7.20
C GLU A 128 5.68 15.27 -5.93
N GLY A 129 5.49 16.00 -4.82
CA GLY A 129 5.98 15.66 -3.48
C GLY A 129 5.17 14.53 -2.87
N GLY A 130 5.55 13.31 -3.22
CA GLY A 130 5.04 12.05 -2.71
C GLY A 130 5.98 10.93 -3.12
N ASP A 131 5.91 9.80 -2.42
CA ASP A 131 6.45 8.56 -2.97
C ASP A 131 5.67 8.31 -4.26
N GLY A 132 6.33 8.44 -5.43
CA GLY A 132 5.63 8.38 -6.72
C GLY A 132 4.86 7.07 -6.91
N LEU A 133 5.27 6.04 -6.18
CA LEU A 133 4.59 4.77 -6.10
C LEU A 133 3.29 4.86 -5.28
N GLN A 134 3.33 5.53 -4.13
CA GLN A 134 2.15 5.72 -3.28
C GLN A 134 1.11 6.60 -3.96
N ASP A 135 1.52 7.68 -4.64
CA ASP A 135 0.59 8.55 -5.38
C ASP A 135 -0.11 7.76 -6.51
N ALA A 136 0.64 6.87 -7.19
CA ALA A 136 0.08 5.98 -8.21
C ALA A 136 -0.89 4.94 -7.62
N ILE A 137 -0.60 4.40 -6.42
CA ILE A 137 -1.50 3.50 -5.68
C ILE A 137 -2.80 4.24 -5.33
N ASP A 138 -2.69 5.44 -4.75
CA ASP A 138 -3.86 6.24 -4.36
C ASP A 138 -4.74 6.59 -5.57
N ALA A 139 -4.12 6.90 -6.71
CA ALA A 139 -4.82 7.13 -7.97
C ALA A 139 -5.52 5.86 -8.49
N ALA A 140 -4.85 4.70 -8.43
CA ALA A 140 -5.42 3.42 -8.84
C ALA A 140 -6.61 3.00 -7.96
N GLU A 141 -6.54 3.24 -6.65
CA GLU A 141 -7.65 3.01 -5.72
C GLU A 141 -8.86 3.89 -6.05
N ALA A 142 -8.63 5.16 -6.38
CA ALA A 142 -9.70 6.07 -6.82
C ALA A 142 -10.35 5.57 -8.12
N MET A 143 -9.55 5.16 -9.11
CA MET A 143 -10.07 4.57 -10.35
C MET A 143 -10.92 3.33 -10.09
N LEU A 144 -10.46 2.44 -9.20
CA LEU A 144 -11.21 1.23 -8.85
C LEU A 144 -12.55 1.58 -8.18
N ALA A 145 -12.57 2.57 -7.29
CA ALA A 145 -13.79 3.06 -6.62
C ALA A 145 -14.77 3.72 -7.60
N GLU A 146 -14.27 4.38 -8.64
CA GLU A 146 -15.07 5.01 -9.70
C GLU A 146 -15.51 4.03 -10.79
N GLY A 147 -15.08 2.77 -10.72
CA GLY A 147 -15.41 1.73 -11.70
C GLY A 147 -14.55 1.77 -12.97
N ALA A 148 -13.49 2.58 -13.01
CA ALA A 148 -12.46 2.55 -14.03
C ALA A 148 -11.48 1.38 -13.80
N VAL A 149 -12.03 0.16 -13.74
CA VAL A 149 -11.34 -1.04 -13.25
C VAL A 149 -10.12 -1.41 -14.10
N THR A 150 -10.22 -1.29 -15.43
CA THR A 150 -9.11 -1.61 -16.35
C THR A 150 -7.93 -0.64 -16.16
N ASP A 151 -8.20 0.65 -15.98
CA ASP A 151 -7.16 1.66 -15.78
C ASP A 151 -6.52 1.50 -14.40
N ALA A 152 -7.31 1.17 -13.38
CA ALA A 152 -6.81 0.81 -12.05
C ALA A 152 -5.85 -0.40 -12.12
N ALA A 153 -6.25 -1.47 -12.79
CA ALA A 153 -5.42 -2.66 -12.96
C ALA A 153 -4.07 -2.35 -13.65
N GLN A 154 -4.08 -1.52 -14.70
CA GLN A 154 -2.85 -1.10 -15.38
C GLN A 154 -1.94 -0.30 -14.46
N THR A 155 -2.51 0.59 -13.65
CA THR A 155 -1.74 1.43 -12.72
C THR A 155 -1.12 0.60 -11.59
N PHE A 156 -1.87 -0.33 -11.00
CA PHE A 156 -1.32 -1.28 -10.03
C PHE A 156 -0.22 -2.17 -10.65
N ALA A 157 -0.40 -2.64 -11.89
CA ALA A 157 0.62 -3.42 -12.57
C ALA A 157 1.90 -2.61 -12.86
N ALA A 158 1.77 -1.32 -13.17
CA ALA A 158 2.92 -0.42 -13.35
C ALA A 158 3.68 -0.23 -12.03
N VAL A 159 2.97 -0.03 -10.93
CA VAL A 159 3.54 0.02 -9.57
C VAL A 159 4.32 -1.25 -9.25
N LEU A 160 3.73 -2.42 -9.52
CA LEU A 160 4.38 -3.72 -9.29
C LEU A 160 5.56 -4.00 -10.24
N GLY A 161 5.66 -3.27 -11.35
CA GLY A 161 6.84 -3.30 -12.21
C GLY A 161 8.07 -2.67 -11.57
N GLU A 162 7.87 -1.68 -10.69
CA GLU A 162 8.92 -0.99 -9.94
C GLU A 162 9.16 -1.64 -8.57
N ASP A 163 8.09 -2.01 -7.85
CA ASP A 163 8.14 -2.70 -6.57
C ASP A 163 7.22 -3.95 -6.59
N PRO A 164 7.76 -5.11 -7.00
CA PRO A 164 7.00 -6.36 -7.07
C PRO A 164 6.43 -6.83 -5.74
N SER A 165 6.98 -6.35 -4.63
CA SER A 165 6.61 -6.71 -3.26
C SER A 165 5.75 -5.63 -2.58
N ASN A 166 5.13 -4.74 -3.36
CA ASN A 166 4.21 -3.76 -2.81
C ASN A 166 2.85 -4.41 -2.48
N ALA A 167 2.61 -4.71 -1.20
CA ALA A 167 1.39 -5.40 -0.76
C ALA A 167 0.08 -4.67 -1.13
N ALA A 168 0.07 -3.34 -1.04
CA ALA A 168 -1.10 -2.52 -1.37
C ALA A 168 -1.45 -2.65 -2.86
N ALA A 169 -0.46 -2.44 -3.74
CA ALA A 169 -0.67 -2.55 -5.18
C ALA A 169 -0.99 -3.98 -5.64
N TYR A 170 -0.34 -4.99 -5.04
CA TYR A 170 -0.60 -6.39 -5.35
C TYR A 170 -2.06 -6.77 -5.02
N SER A 171 -2.53 -6.39 -3.83
CA SER A 171 -3.93 -6.59 -3.44
C SER A 171 -4.90 -5.79 -4.32
N GLY A 172 -4.51 -4.58 -4.74
CA GLY A 172 -5.29 -3.73 -5.64
C GLY A 172 -5.49 -4.36 -7.02
N LEU A 173 -4.43 -4.94 -7.59
CA LEU A 173 -4.51 -5.66 -8.85
C LEU A 173 -5.44 -6.88 -8.76
N ILE A 174 -5.35 -7.66 -7.67
CA ILE A 174 -6.25 -8.79 -7.42
C ILE A 174 -7.70 -8.31 -7.35
N ARG A 175 -7.97 -7.24 -6.59
CA ARG A 175 -9.32 -6.64 -6.50
C ARG A 175 -9.85 -6.16 -7.84
N ALA A 176 -8.99 -5.61 -8.70
CA ALA A 176 -9.39 -5.19 -10.04
C ALA A 176 -9.82 -6.40 -10.90
N HIS A 177 -9.08 -7.51 -10.86
CA HIS A 177 -9.49 -8.75 -11.55
C HIS A 177 -10.81 -9.32 -11.02
N LEU A 178 -11.03 -9.29 -9.70
CA LEU A 178 -12.32 -9.68 -9.12
C LEU A 178 -13.46 -8.79 -9.61
N ALA A 179 -13.25 -7.47 -9.69
CA ALA A 179 -14.25 -6.53 -10.19
C ALA A 179 -14.55 -6.71 -11.69
N LEU A 180 -13.61 -7.26 -12.48
CA LEU A 180 -13.82 -7.68 -13.86
C LEU A 180 -14.51 -9.05 -14.00
N GLY A 181 -14.72 -9.77 -12.90
CA GLY A 181 -15.25 -11.14 -12.89
C GLY A 181 -14.21 -12.20 -13.29
N GLU A 182 -12.93 -11.85 -13.28
CA GLU A 182 -11.82 -12.73 -13.67
C GLU A 182 -11.27 -13.49 -12.45
N VAL A 183 -12.14 -14.29 -11.81
CA VAL A 183 -11.83 -14.97 -10.53
C VAL A 183 -10.65 -15.93 -10.64
N ASP A 184 -10.51 -16.62 -11.77
CA ASP A 184 -9.35 -17.49 -12.03
C ASP A 184 -8.03 -16.71 -12.11
N GLN A 185 -8.04 -15.51 -12.69
CA GLN A 185 -6.86 -14.66 -12.78
C GLN A 185 -6.50 -14.07 -11.41
N ALA A 186 -7.50 -13.64 -10.64
CA ALA A 186 -7.32 -13.21 -9.25
C ALA A 186 -6.71 -14.33 -8.38
N GLN A 187 -7.18 -15.56 -8.51
CA GLN A 187 -6.60 -16.73 -7.81
C GLN A 187 -5.16 -16.98 -8.25
N ALA A 188 -4.87 -16.94 -9.56
CA ALA A 188 -3.51 -17.15 -10.07
C ALA A 188 -2.53 -16.10 -9.52
N LEU A 189 -2.96 -14.83 -9.40
CA LEU A 189 -2.14 -13.79 -8.79
C LEU A 189 -1.89 -14.06 -7.30
N LEU A 190 -2.92 -14.45 -6.54
CA LEU A 190 -2.78 -14.81 -5.13
C LEU A 190 -1.80 -15.97 -4.92
N ASP A 191 -1.89 -17.01 -5.76
CA ASP A 191 -1.02 -18.19 -5.68
C ASP A 191 0.46 -17.87 -5.98
N ASN A 192 0.71 -16.80 -6.74
CA ASN A 192 2.05 -16.32 -7.08
C ASN A 192 2.50 -15.11 -6.24
N ALA A 193 1.77 -14.76 -5.18
CA ALA A 193 2.15 -13.65 -4.30
C ALA A 193 3.56 -13.87 -3.71
N PRO A 194 4.45 -12.86 -3.76
CA PRO A 194 5.77 -12.94 -3.14
C PRO A 194 5.73 -13.32 -1.66
N GLU A 195 6.73 -14.10 -1.20
CA GLU A 195 6.75 -14.65 0.16
C GLU A 195 6.77 -13.57 1.25
N ASP A 196 7.37 -12.41 0.97
CA ASP A 196 7.48 -11.27 1.88
C ASP A 196 6.15 -10.55 2.13
N ILE A 197 5.19 -10.63 1.20
CA ILE A 197 3.84 -10.06 1.36
C ILE A 197 2.74 -11.10 1.61
N ALA A 198 3.05 -12.39 1.52
CA ALA A 198 2.05 -13.47 1.53
C ALA A 198 1.14 -13.49 2.78
N THR A 199 1.63 -12.95 3.90
CA THR A 199 0.91 -12.84 5.19
C THR A 199 0.56 -11.39 5.56
N SER A 200 0.61 -10.47 4.59
CA SER A 200 0.19 -9.08 4.82
C SER A 200 -1.34 -8.99 5.00
N PRO A 201 -1.84 -8.03 5.80
CA PRO A 201 -3.28 -7.82 5.97
C PRO A 201 -4.03 -7.63 4.64
N GLU A 202 -3.39 -6.96 3.68
CA GLU A 202 -3.92 -6.69 2.35
C GLU A 202 -4.13 -8.00 1.55
N ILE A 203 -3.16 -8.93 1.62
CA ILE A 203 -3.24 -10.23 0.96
C ILE A 203 -4.25 -11.17 1.65
N GLU A 204 -4.34 -11.13 2.98
CA GLU A 204 -5.36 -11.88 3.71
C GLU A 204 -6.78 -11.42 3.36
N ALA A 205 -7.00 -10.11 3.20
CA ALA A 205 -8.29 -9.56 2.82
C ALA A 205 -8.73 -10.03 1.42
N VAL A 206 -7.85 -9.98 0.42
CA VAL A 206 -8.20 -10.42 -0.95
C VAL A 206 -8.34 -11.93 -1.07
N ARG A 207 -7.67 -12.72 -0.23
CA ARG A 207 -7.90 -14.18 -0.12
C ARG A 207 -9.35 -14.48 0.25
N ALA A 208 -9.90 -13.78 1.24
CA ALA A 208 -11.30 -13.92 1.62
C ALA A 208 -12.25 -13.48 0.49
N GLN A 209 -11.91 -12.42 -0.24
CA GLN A 209 -12.71 -11.94 -1.38
C GLN A 209 -12.73 -12.95 -2.54
N ILE A 210 -11.60 -13.57 -2.87
CA ILE A 210 -11.53 -14.62 -3.90
C ILE A 210 -12.37 -15.83 -3.51
N GLU A 211 -12.28 -16.28 -2.25
CA GLU A 211 -13.10 -17.40 -1.75
C GLU A 211 -14.59 -17.10 -1.91
N LEU A 212 -15.03 -15.89 -1.51
CA LEU A 212 -16.42 -15.46 -1.68
C LEU A 212 -16.84 -15.39 -3.16
N ALA A 213 -15.95 -14.93 -4.05
CA ALA A 213 -16.22 -14.88 -5.48
C ALA A 213 -16.32 -16.29 -6.10
N ARG A 214 -15.51 -17.26 -5.67
CA ARG A 214 -15.62 -18.65 -6.12
C ARG A 214 -16.88 -19.33 -5.61
N GLN A 215 -17.26 -19.07 -4.37
CA GLN A 215 -18.52 -19.54 -3.82
C GLN A 215 -19.70 -19.00 -4.62
N ALA A 216 -19.63 -17.73 -5.06
CA ALA A 216 -20.61 -17.10 -5.91
C ALA A 216 -20.76 -17.76 -7.30
N GLU A 217 -19.65 -18.08 -7.98
CA GLU A 217 -19.70 -18.76 -9.28
C GLU A 217 -20.34 -20.16 -9.22
N ASN A 218 -20.16 -20.86 -8.10
CA ASN A 218 -20.70 -22.19 -7.88
C ASN A 218 -22.13 -22.18 -7.33
N ALA A 219 -22.62 -21.01 -6.89
CA ALA A 219 -23.96 -20.88 -6.36
C ALA A 219 -24.96 -20.82 -7.52
N GLY A 220 -25.76 -21.88 -7.67
CA GLY A 220 -26.81 -21.95 -8.70
C GLY A 220 -27.80 -20.78 -8.65
N PRO A 221 -28.71 -20.65 -9.64
CA PRO A 221 -29.64 -19.52 -9.69
C PRO A 221 -30.45 -19.38 -8.40
N VAL A 222 -30.47 -18.16 -7.83
CA VAL A 222 -31.20 -17.86 -6.58
C VAL A 222 -32.66 -18.31 -6.64
N ALA A 223 -33.31 -18.18 -7.80
CA ALA A 223 -34.68 -18.62 -8.01
C ALA A 223 -34.86 -20.14 -7.83
N ASP A 224 -33.94 -20.94 -8.37
CA ASP A 224 -33.98 -22.40 -8.28
C ASP A 224 -33.69 -22.87 -6.85
N LEU A 225 -32.72 -22.23 -6.19
CA LEU A 225 -32.37 -22.53 -4.80
C LEU A 225 -33.48 -22.11 -3.83
N THR A 226 -34.16 -20.99 -4.10
CA THR A 226 -35.34 -20.55 -3.34
C THR A 226 -36.46 -21.56 -3.45
N ALA A 227 -36.79 -22.00 -4.68
CA ALA A 227 -37.80 -23.04 -4.90
C ALA A 227 -37.45 -24.36 -4.20
N LYS A 228 -36.16 -24.72 -4.16
CA LYS A 228 -35.66 -25.92 -3.47
C LYS A 228 -35.83 -25.81 -1.96
N VAL A 229 -35.48 -24.68 -1.35
CA VAL A 229 -35.66 -24.44 0.09
C VAL A 229 -37.14 -24.37 0.48
N ASP A 230 -37.99 -23.77 -0.34
CA ASP A 230 -39.44 -23.71 -0.10
C ASP A 230 -40.10 -25.10 -0.20
N GLY A 231 -39.64 -25.93 -1.14
CA GLY A 231 -40.11 -27.31 -1.31
C GLY A 231 -39.58 -28.29 -0.27
N ALA A 232 -38.40 -28.02 0.29
CA ALA A 232 -37.76 -28.85 1.31
C ALA A 232 -37.11 -27.97 2.41
N PRO A 233 -37.90 -27.46 3.38
CA PRO A 233 -37.39 -26.50 4.38
C PRO A 233 -36.29 -27.02 5.31
N ASP A 234 -36.15 -28.34 5.44
CA ASP A 234 -35.13 -29.03 6.23
C ASP A 234 -33.90 -29.46 5.40
N ASP A 235 -33.85 -29.13 4.11
CA ASP A 235 -32.64 -29.29 3.30
C ASP A 235 -31.63 -28.20 3.67
N HIS A 236 -30.79 -28.50 4.67
CA HIS A 236 -29.76 -27.58 5.15
C HIS A 236 -28.73 -27.24 4.08
N GLN A 237 -28.39 -28.18 3.18
CA GLN A 237 -27.46 -27.90 2.09
C GLN A 237 -28.06 -26.88 1.13
N ALA A 238 -29.31 -27.08 0.69
CA ALA A 238 -29.99 -26.13 -0.19
C ALA A 238 -30.11 -24.72 0.43
N ARG A 239 -30.31 -24.65 1.75
CA ARG A 239 -30.37 -23.38 2.47
C ARG A 239 -29.00 -22.68 2.54
N PHE A 240 -27.93 -23.44 2.76
CA PHE A 240 -26.57 -22.92 2.72
C PHE A 240 -26.22 -22.41 1.32
N ASP A 241 -26.50 -23.21 0.28
CA ASP A 241 -26.28 -22.85 -1.12
C ASP A 241 -27.08 -21.58 -1.50
N LEU A 242 -28.34 -21.48 -1.05
CA LEU A 242 -29.17 -20.29 -1.25
C LEU A 242 -28.56 -19.05 -0.59
N ALA A 243 -28.06 -19.18 0.64
CA ALA A 243 -27.41 -18.07 1.32
C ALA A 243 -26.17 -17.58 0.56
N THR A 244 -25.35 -18.52 0.07
CA THR A 244 -24.19 -18.22 -0.76
C THR A 244 -24.60 -17.50 -2.05
N ALA A 245 -25.64 -17.99 -2.73
CA ALA A 245 -26.17 -17.38 -3.96
C ALA A 245 -26.75 -15.97 -3.73
N LEU A 246 -27.41 -15.75 -2.59
CA LEU A 246 -27.95 -14.44 -2.23
C LEU A 246 -26.82 -13.44 -1.94
N HIS A 247 -25.79 -13.87 -1.21
CA HIS A 247 -24.63 -13.04 -0.91
C HIS A 247 -23.88 -12.67 -2.19
N ALA A 248 -23.68 -13.65 -3.08
CA ALA A 248 -23.09 -13.47 -4.40
C ALA A 248 -23.80 -12.41 -5.26
N ASN A 249 -25.13 -12.35 -5.17
CA ASN A 249 -25.95 -11.38 -5.90
C ASN A 249 -26.12 -10.03 -5.15
N GLY A 250 -25.37 -9.81 -4.06
CA GLY A 250 -25.41 -8.58 -3.29
C GLY A 250 -26.58 -8.47 -2.31
N ASP A 251 -27.42 -9.50 -2.16
CA ASP A 251 -28.48 -9.54 -1.16
C ASP A 251 -27.96 -10.12 0.17
N THR A 252 -27.00 -9.40 0.75
CA THR A 252 -26.30 -9.80 1.98
C THR A 252 -27.26 -9.96 3.17
N GLN A 253 -28.33 -9.16 3.23
CA GLN A 253 -29.33 -9.28 4.30
C GLN A 253 -30.07 -10.62 4.20
N ALA A 254 -30.55 -11.00 3.01
CA ALA A 254 -31.24 -12.27 2.82
C ALA A 254 -30.30 -13.47 3.06
N ALA A 255 -29.03 -13.37 2.65
CA ALA A 255 -28.02 -14.39 2.92
C ALA A 255 -27.83 -14.64 4.42
N VAL A 256 -27.66 -13.57 5.20
CA VAL A 256 -27.52 -13.64 6.66
C VAL A 256 -28.76 -14.26 7.31
N ASP A 257 -29.97 -13.90 6.86
CA ASP A 257 -31.20 -14.46 7.41
C ASP A 257 -31.33 -15.98 7.11
N GLN A 258 -30.91 -16.45 5.93
CA GLN A 258 -30.87 -17.89 5.61
C GLN A 258 -29.87 -18.65 6.50
N LEU A 259 -28.67 -18.11 6.72
CA LEU A 259 -27.65 -18.75 7.57
C LEU A 259 -28.05 -18.77 9.05
N LEU A 260 -28.70 -17.71 9.55
CA LEU A 260 -29.25 -17.68 10.90
C LEU A 260 -30.36 -18.70 11.08
N GLU A 261 -31.23 -18.86 10.09
CA GLU A 261 -32.26 -19.90 10.10
C GLU A 261 -31.66 -21.31 10.03
N LEU A 262 -30.59 -21.51 9.24
CA LEU A 262 -29.85 -22.77 9.21
C LEU A 262 -29.28 -23.08 10.60
N PHE A 263 -28.57 -22.13 11.20
CA PHE A 263 -27.98 -22.27 12.53
C PHE A 263 -29.03 -22.54 13.62
N ARG A 264 -30.22 -21.92 13.51
CA ARG A 264 -31.35 -22.16 14.43
C ARG A 264 -31.89 -23.59 14.31
N ARG A 265 -31.90 -24.17 13.11
CA ARG A 265 -32.37 -25.55 12.87
C ARG A 265 -31.36 -26.59 13.33
N ASP A 266 -30.11 -26.40 12.96
CA ASP A 266 -29.02 -27.30 13.30
C ASP A 266 -27.70 -26.52 13.42
N ARG A 267 -27.23 -26.40 14.66
CA ARG A 267 -26.07 -25.58 15.03
C ARG A 267 -24.75 -26.20 14.57
N ASP A 268 -24.72 -27.53 14.47
CA ASP A 268 -23.52 -28.32 14.24
C ASP A 268 -23.49 -28.91 12.81
N TRP A 269 -24.53 -28.65 12.01
CA TRP A 269 -24.58 -29.09 10.61
C TRP A 269 -23.31 -28.69 9.86
N ASN A 270 -22.68 -29.68 9.21
CA ASN A 270 -21.45 -29.54 8.44
C ASN A 270 -20.33 -28.85 9.24
N ASP A 271 -20.04 -29.35 10.44
CA ASP A 271 -19.02 -28.82 11.36
C ASP A 271 -19.23 -27.32 11.73
N GLY A 272 -20.49 -26.89 11.76
CA GLY A 272 -20.86 -25.51 12.09
C GLY A 272 -20.70 -24.54 10.92
N ALA A 273 -20.80 -25.02 9.68
CA ALA A 273 -20.60 -24.23 8.46
C ALA A 273 -21.40 -22.91 8.43
N ALA A 274 -22.65 -22.89 8.89
CA ALA A 274 -23.46 -21.66 8.91
C ALA A 274 -22.86 -20.59 9.83
N LYS A 275 -22.33 -20.98 10.99
CA LYS A 275 -21.68 -20.04 11.91
C LYS A 275 -20.38 -19.50 11.32
N ALA A 276 -19.57 -20.37 10.72
CA ALA A 276 -18.34 -19.98 10.06
C ALA A 276 -18.60 -18.98 8.93
N GLN A 277 -19.57 -19.29 8.05
CA GLN A 277 -19.94 -18.42 6.93
C GLN A 277 -20.47 -17.06 7.39
N LEU A 278 -21.27 -17.01 8.47
CA LEU A 278 -21.72 -15.75 9.05
C LEU A 278 -20.54 -14.87 9.49
N PHE A 279 -19.51 -15.46 10.10
CA PHE A 279 -18.31 -14.70 10.47
C PHE A 279 -17.55 -14.18 9.25
N THR A 280 -17.36 -15.01 8.23
CA THR A 280 -16.72 -14.59 6.97
C THR A 280 -17.45 -13.38 6.36
N ILE A 281 -18.79 -13.43 6.27
CA ILE A 281 -19.59 -12.30 5.77
C ILE A 281 -19.43 -11.06 6.66
N PHE A 282 -19.46 -11.21 7.99
CA PHE A 282 -19.34 -10.08 8.90
C PHE A 282 -17.95 -9.43 8.92
N GLU A 283 -16.90 -10.19 8.64
CA GLU A 283 -15.53 -9.70 8.53
C GLU A 283 -15.29 -8.96 7.21
N ALA A 284 -15.99 -9.34 6.14
CA ALA A 284 -15.96 -8.65 4.86
C ALA A 284 -16.69 -7.28 4.86
N LEU A 285 -17.55 -7.03 5.86
CA LEU A 285 -18.33 -5.79 5.99
C LEU A 285 -17.66 -4.77 6.93
N LYS A 286 -17.97 -3.48 6.74
CA LYS A 286 -17.49 -2.40 7.63
C LYS A 286 -18.01 -2.57 9.06
N ALA A 287 -17.26 -2.06 10.04
CA ALA A 287 -17.57 -2.23 11.46
C ALA A 287 -18.95 -1.68 11.86
N GLU A 288 -19.39 -0.57 11.27
CA GLU A 288 -20.68 0.07 11.52
C GLU A 288 -21.82 -0.46 10.63
N ASP A 289 -21.58 -1.50 9.82
CA ASP A 289 -22.59 -2.02 8.90
C ASP A 289 -23.81 -2.57 9.69
N PRO A 290 -25.03 -2.08 9.37
CA PRO A 290 -26.23 -2.47 10.11
C PRO A 290 -26.58 -3.95 9.97
N ILE A 291 -26.22 -4.60 8.87
CA ILE A 291 -26.46 -6.04 8.66
C ILE A 291 -25.54 -6.83 9.59
N ALA A 292 -24.25 -6.50 9.62
CA ALA A 292 -23.27 -7.15 10.49
C ALA A 292 -23.63 -6.98 11.98
N LEU A 293 -23.98 -5.77 12.41
CA LEU A 293 -24.35 -5.49 13.81
C LEU A 293 -25.60 -6.29 14.24
N ASN A 294 -26.65 -6.30 13.41
CA ASN A 294 -27.87 -7.03 13.71
C ASN A 294 -27.66 -8.54 13.64
N GLY A 295 -26.92 -9.03 12.65
CA GLY A 295 -26.59 -10.44 12.46
C GLY A 295 -25.79 -11.01 13.64
N ARG A 296 -24.72 -10.32 14.06
CA ARG A 296 -23.92 -10.70 15.25
C ARG A 296 -24.77 -10.78 16.51
N ARG A 297 -25.68 -9.81 16.72
CA ARG A 297 -26.60 -9.81 17.87
C ARG A 297 -27.56 -11.01 17.84
N LYS A 298 -28.17 -11.29 16.69
CA LYS A 298 -29.07 -12.45 16.51
C LYS A 298 -28.31 -13.76 16.75
N LEU A 299 -27.15 -13.95 16.12
CA LEU A 299 -26.31 -15.14 16.28
C LEU A 299 -25.90 -15.34 17.74
N SER A 300 -25.43 -14.28 18.41
CA SER A 300 -25.09 -14.34 19.84
C SER A 300 -26.27 -14.78 20.70
N SER A 301 -27.48 -14.24 20.44
CA SER A 301 -28.67 -14.65 21.20
C SER A 301 -29.00 -16.14 21.02
N MET A 302 -28.82 -16.68 19.81
CA MET A 302 -29.04 -18.10 19.53
C MET A 302 -27.97 -19.00 20.14
N ILE A 303 -26.73 -18.52 20.26
CA ILE A 303 -25.63 -19.29 20.87
C ILE A 303 -25.88 -19.52 22.37
N PHE A 304 -26.41 -18.51 23.06
CA PHE A 304 -26.61 -18.50 24.52
C PHE A 304 -28.05 -18.76 24.99
N ALA A 305 -29.00 -18.95 24.06
CA ALA A 305 -30.34 -19.44 24.35
C ALA A 305 -30.33 -20.97 24.53
#